data_AF-A0A6L9Z630-F1
#
_entry.id   AF-A0A6L9Z630-F1
#
_cell.length_a   1.000
_cell.length_b   1.000
_cell.length_c   1.000
_cell.angle_alpha   90.00
_cell.angle_beta   90.00
_cell.angle_gamma   90.00
#
_symmetry.space_group_name_H-M   'P 1'
#
loop_
_entity.id
_entity.type
_entity.pdbx_description
1 polymer ?
#
loop_
_entity_poly.entity_id
_entity_poly.type
_entity_poly.pdbx_seq_one_letter_code
_entity_poly.pdbx_strand_id
1 'polypeptide(L)' 'MYFELLDKKGNSNYDEQTQALEKVLGKFTKYKVVVLGDREFCSVDLATWLKQKDVYFCLRLKKNHFIEQET' A
#
# COMPACT_ATOMS: atom_id res chain seq x y z
N MET A 1 -2.62 16.46 -12.55
CA MET A 1 -2.39 15.00 -12.43
C MET A 1 -0.92 14.81 -12.12
N TYR A 2 -0.56 14.25 -10.96
CA TYR A 2 0.83 14.03 -10.53
C TYR A 2 1.08 12.52 -10.54
N PHE A 3 1.77 12.03 -11.56
CA PHE A 3 2.24 10.65 -11.60
C PHE A 3 3.75 10.68 -11.80
N GLU A 4 4.46 9.82 -11.06
CA GLU A 4 5.91 9.70 -11.11
C GLU A 4 6.24 8.31 -11.63
N LEU A 5 7.03 8.23 -12.70
CA LEU A 5 7.52 6.97 -13.22
C LEU A 5 8.80 6.61 -12.46
N LEU A 6 8.78 5.49 -11.74
CA LEU A 6 9.99 4.98 -11.11
C LEU A 6 10.94 4.44 -12.18
N ASP A 7 12.23 4.78 -12.10
CA ASP A 7 13.28 4.34 -13.03
C ASP A 7 13.71 2.88 -12.77
N LYS A 8 12.74 1.97 -12.70
CA LYS A 8 12.97 0.54 -12.49
C LYS A 8 11.92 -0.32 -13.20
N LYS A 9 12.36 -1.46 -13.73
CA LYS A 9 11.46 -2.48 -14.28
C LYS A 9 10.87 -3.32 -13.14
N GLY A 10 9.59 -3.09 -12.86
CA GLY A 10 8.66 -4.00 -12.16
C GLY A 10 9.25 -4.88 -11.07
N ASN A 11 9.33 -4.34 -9.85
CA ASN A 11 9.22 -5.00 -8.54
C ASN A 11 9.50 -3.89 -7.52
N SER A 12 8.50 -3.48 -6.73
CA SER A 12 8.73 -2.53 -5.63
C SER A 12 8.83 -3.28 -4.34
N ASN A 13 9.93 -3.12 -3.61
CA ASN A 13 10.06 -3.70 -2.29
C ASN A 13 9.20 -2.94 -1.26
N TYR A 14 9.07 -3.49 -0.06
CA TYR A 14 8.31 -2.89 1.03
C TYR A 14 8.77 -1.46 1.37
N ASP A 15 10.08 -1.21 1.45
CA ASP A 15 10.64 0.11 1.76
C ASP A 15 10.30 1.16 0.69
N GLU A 16 10.41 0.81 -0.58
CA GLU A 16 10.09 1.71 -1.69
C GLU A 16 8.60 2.02 -1.74
N GLN A 17 7.74 1.03 -1.48
CA GLN A 17 6.28 1.22 -1.43
C GLN A 17 5.89 2.15 -0.27
N THR A 18 6.41 1.89 0.93
CA THR A 18 6.12 2.71 2.12
C THR A 18 6.65 4.13 1.99
N GLN A 19 7.88 4.32 1.50
CA GLN A 19 8.44 5.65 1.25
C GLN A 19 7.64 6.44 0.20
N ALA A 20 7.19 5.80 -0.88
CA ALA A 20 6.36 6.45 -1.89
C ALA A 20 5.01 6.86 -1.31
N LEU A 21 4.37 5.97 -0.55
CA LEU A 21 3.08 6.25 0.09
C LEU A 21 3.21 7.34 1.15
N GLU A 22 4.27 7.35 1.97
CA GLU A 22 4.46 8.34 3.03
C GLU A 22 4.52 9.78 2.51
N LYS A 23 5.21 10.00 1.38
CA LYS A 23 5.25 11.31 0.69
C LYS A 23 3.86 11.82 0.29
N VAL A 24 2.96 10.90 -0.06
CA VAL A 24 1.60 11.21 -0.51
C VAL A 24 0.68 11.37 0.69
N LEU A 25 0.67 10.40 1.61
CA LEU A 25 -0.16 10.38 2.82
C LEU A 25 0.06 11.64 3.69
N GLY A 26 1.30 12.10 3.83
CA GLY A 26 1.61 13.33 4.58
C GLY A 26 0.96 14.61 4.01
N LYS A 27 0.54 14.61 2.74
CA LYS A 27 -0.16 15.74 2.12
C LYS A 27 -1.67 15.74 2.36
N PHE A 28 -2.25 14.60 2.72
CA PHE A 28 -3.69 14.41 2.83
C PHE A 28 -4.19 14.27 4.28
N THR A 29 -3.46 14.81 5.26
CA THR A 29 -3.77 14.70 6.71
C THR A 29 -5.14 15.22 7.13
N LYS A 30 -5.78 16.07 6.32
CA LYS A 30 -7.14 16.60 6.59
C LYS A 30 -8.27 15.75 6.00
N TYR A 31 -7.94 14.69 5.27
CA TYR A 31 -8.90 13.88 4.52
C TYR A 31 -8.87 12.43 5.00
N LYS A 32 -10.01 11.75 4.84
CA LYS A 32 -10.03 10.29 4.95
C LYS A 32 -9.41 9.71 3.68
N VAL A 33 -8.22 9.14 3.82
CA VAL A 33 -7.49 8.55 2.70
C VAL A 33 -7.80 7.06 2.61
N VAL A 34 -8.04 6.57 1.39
CA VAL A 34 -8.16 5.15 1.08
C VAL A 34 -7.08 4.78 0.07
N VAL A 35 -6.21 3.83 0.42
CA VAL A 35 -5.17 3.30 -0.46
C VAL A 35 -5.72 2.09 -1.21
N LEU A 36 -5.74 2.15 -2.54
CA LEU A 36 -6.13 1.04 -3.40
C LEU A 36 -4.85 0.42 -4.00
N GLY A 37 -4.50 -0.78 -3.55
CA GLY A 37 -3.31 -1.49 -4.02
C GLY A 37 -3.68 -2.66 -4.93
N ASP A 38 -3.00 -2.74 -6.09
CA ASP A 38 -3.15 -3.89 -6.99
C ASP A 38 -2.27 -5.10 -6.56
N ARG A 39 -2.22 -6.17 -7.37
CA ARG A 39 -1.50 -7.45 -7.11
C ARG A 39 -0.06 -7.31 -6.65
N GLU A 40 0.61 -6.19 -6.96
CA GLU A 40 2.01 -5.92 -6.57
C GLU A 40 2.15 -5.34 -5.15
N PHE A 41 1.05 -4.93 -4.53
CA PHE A 41 0.99 -4.33 -3.18
C PHE A 41 0.46 -5.33 -2.13
N CYS A 42 0.59 -6.63 -2.41
CA CYS A 42 -0.06 -7.74 -1.71
C CYS A 42 0.79 -8.29 -0.55
N SER A 43 1.54 -7.45 0.18
CA SER A 43 2.30 -7.92 1.37
C SER A 43 1.52 -7.66 2.67
N VAL A 44 1.55 -8.63 3.58
CA VAL A 44 0.99 -8.50 4.93
C VAL A 44 1.68 -7.37 5.70
N ASP A 45 2.97 -7.18 5.45
CA ASP A 45 3.76 -6.09 6.05
C ASP A 45 3.24 -4.71 5.64
N LEU A 46 2.89 -4.52 4.36
CA LEU A 46 2.31 -3.26 3.88
C LEU A 46 0.94 -3.01 4.51
N ALA A 47 0.09 -4.03 4.60
CA ALA A 47 -1.22 -3.91 5.24
C ALA A 47 -1.08 -3.53 6.73
N THR A 48 -0.14 -4.16 7.44
CA THR A 48 0.16 -3.86 8.84
C THR A 48 0.66 -2.42 9.01
N TRP A 49 1.55 -1.98 8.13
CA TRP A 49 2.06 -0.61 8.13
C TRP A 49 0.95 0.43 7.85
N LEU A 50 0.08 0.17 6.87
CA LEU A 50 -1.07 1.05 6.57
C LEU A 50 -2.04 1.15 7.75
N LYS A 51 -2.26 0.04 8.46
CA LYS A 51 -3.06 0.00 9.68
C LYS A 51 -2.45 0.85 10.80
N GLN A 52 -1.12 0.80 10.98
CA GLN A 52 -0.42 1.64 11.96
C GLN A 52 -0.50 3.14 11.66
N LYS A 53 -0.61 3.52 10.38
CA LYS A 53 -0.74 4.91 9.93
C LYS A 53 -2.19 5.44 10.00
N ASP A 54 -3.14 4.65 10.48
CA ASP A 54 -4.58 4.97 10.55
C ASP A 54 -5.20 5.30 9.18
N VAL A 55 -4.76 4.59 8.14
CA VAL A 55 -5.23 4.79 6.76
C VAL A 55 -6.07 3.59 6.32
N TYR A 56 -7.19 3.86 5.66
CA TYR A 56 -8.02 2.81 5.06
C TYR A 56 -7.33 2.23 3.84
N PHE A 57 -7.46 0.93 3.60
CA PHE A 57 -6.86 0.29 2.44
C PHE A 57 -7.70 -0.85 1.86
N CYS A 58 -7.53 -1.08 0.55
CA CYS A 58 -8.06 -2.23 -0.17
C CYS A 58 -6.93 -2.76 -1.05
N LEU A 59 -6.44 -3.97 -0.75
CA LEU A 59 -5.34 -4.61 -1.46
C LEU A 59 -5.87 -5.84 -2.21
N ARG A 60 -5.60 -5.92 -3.51
CA ARG A 60 -5.99 -7.09 -4.31
C ARG A 60 -5.03 -8.25 -4.07
N LEU A 61 -5.52 -9.30 -3.41
CA LEU A 61 -4.77 -10.54 -3.23
C LEU A 61 -4.73 -11.37 -4.52
N LYS A 62 -3.57 -11.99 -4.81
CA LYS A 62 -3.48 -13.01 -5.88
C LYS A 62 -4.19 -14.28 -5.40
N LYS A 63 -4.89 -14.97 -6.32
CA LYS A 63 -5.71 -16.18 -6.04
C LYS A 63 -5.01 -17.35 -5.32
N ASN A 64 -3.69 -17.30 -5.14
CA ASN A 64 -2.90 -18.38 -4.54
C ASN A 64 -2.52 -18.12 -3.07
N HIS A 65 -3.12 -17.12 -2.40
CA HIS A 65 -2.87 -16.84 -0.99
C HIS A 65 -3.97 -17.42 -0.12
N PHE A 66 -3.59 -17.97 1.03
CA PHE A 66 -4.50 -18.36 2.10
C PHE A 66 -4.75 -17.16 3.01
N ILE A 67 -6.01 -16.95 3.40
CA ILE A 67 -6.41 -15.90 4.34
C ILE A 67 -6.74 -16.60 5.65
N GLU A 68 -6.03 -16.26 6.72
CA GLU A 68 -6.39 -16.63 8.08
C GLU A 68 -7.10 -15.44 8.73
N GLN A 69 -8.27 -15.70 9.33
CA GLN A 69 -9.03 -14.69 10.06
C GLN A 69 -8.84 -14.95 11.55
N GLU A 70 -8.25 -13.98 12.27
CA GLU A 70 -8.26 -14.00 13.73
C GLU A 70 -9.72 -13.85 14.21
N THR A 71 -10.22 -14.88 14.90
CA THR A 71 -11.58 -14.97 15.45
C THR A 71 -11.60 -14.49 16.90
#